data_AF-A0A935ZBG8-F1
#
_entry.id   AF-A0A935ZBG8-F1
#
_cell.length_a   1.000
_cell.length_b   1.000
_cell.length_c   1.000
_cell.angle_alpha   90.00
_cell.angle_beta   90.00
_cell.angle_gamma   90.00
#
_symmetry.space_group_name_H-M   'P 1'
#
loop_
_entity.id
_entity.type
_entity.pdbx_description
1 polymer ?
#
loop_
_entity_poly.entity_id
_entity_poly.type
_entity_poly.pdbx_seq_one_letter_code
_entity_poly.pdbx_strand_id
1 'polypeptide(L)'
;MTRSQQPAPAAATAISLLCALLAAAAIAARFPPIAALLPASARLLPFALAGFAVGGAAAAEAHMPRGSVGALWMRVATAPKLALALGLSFATTVIAQVLDVSLGPVDPTFPANAPFFTNALWFFVFTIGFSGIGMMSAPGLMLPVLHPLARAFRGAPVAVGVLVLGGALMAVGVGFSFALELPVVVEAVAKAQAWIDQNDKLVMGIMLVLTVGPGLLPSRSKGDD
;
A
#
# COMPACT_ATOMS: atom_id res chain seq x y z
N MET A 1 29.66 -17.53 -14.85
CA MET A 1 28.86 -16.32 -14.54
C MET A 1 27.43 -16.75 -14.27
N THR A 2 27.01 -16.79 -13.01
CA THR A 2 25.64 -17.10 -12.62
C THR A 2 24.71 -15.94 -12.99
N ARG A 3 23.50 -16.22 -13.48
CA ARG A 3 22.43 -15.28 -13.87
C ARG A 3 21.97 -14.29 -12.77
N SER A 4 22.69 -14.19 -11.65
CA SER A 4 22.24 -13.60 -10.39
C SER A 4 22.42 -12.08 -10.26
N GLN A 5 23.00 -11.38 -11.24
CA GLN A 5 23.22 -9.93 -11.16
C GLN A 5 23.07 -9.20 -12.49
N GLN A 6 22.11 -9.59 -13.33
CA GLN A 6 21.77 -8.74 -14.47
C GLN A 6 21.02 -7.51 -13.94
N PRO A 7 21.49 -6.28 -14.18
CA PRO A 7 20.79 -5.08 -13.71
C PRO A 7 19.37 -5.06 -14.28
N ALA A 8 18.40 -4.66 -13.45
CA ALA A 8 17.02 -4.51 -13.89
C ALA A 8 16.97 -3.55 -15.10
N PRO A 9 16.10 -3.81 -16.11
CA PRO A 9 16.01 -2.93 -17.26
C PRO A 9 15.69 -1.50 -16.81
N ALA A 10 16.48 -0.51 -17.24
CA ALA A 10 16.35 0.87 -16.79
C ALA A 10 14.91 1.42 -16.95
N ALA A 11 14.25 1.05 -18.06
CA ALA A 11 12.86 1.41 -18.32
C ALA A 11 11.88 0.86 -17.27
N ALA A 12 12.02 -0.41 -16.86
CA ALA A 12 11.14 -1.01 -15.85
C ALA A 12 11.34 -0.34 -14.49
N THR A 13 12.59 0.01 -14.15
CA THR A 13 12.90 0.73 -12.90
C THR A 13 12.31 2.12 -12.90
N ALA A 14 12.48 2.89 -13.98
CA ALA A 14 11.91 4.22 -14.12
C ALA A 14 10.39 4.20 -14.04
N ILE A 15 9.72 3.25 -14.71
CA ILE A 15 8.27 3.10 -14.63
C ILE A 15 7.81 2.73 -13.22
N SER A 16 8.56 1.87 -12.52
CA SER A 16 8.22 1.50 -11.13
C SER A 16 8.34 2.69 -10.17
N LEU A 17 9.35 3.55 -10.36
CA LEU A 17 9.49 4.79 -9.61
C LEU A 17 8.38 5.79 -9.95
N LEU A 18 7.99 5.90 -11.22
CA LEU A 18 6.82 6.70 -11.60
C LEU A 18 5.55 6.18 -10.93
N CYS A 19 5.34 4.86 -10.91
CA CYS A 19 4.21 4.26 -10.18
C CYS A 19 4.27 4.57 -8.69
N ALA A 20 5.46 4.55 -8.07
CA ALA A 20 5.62 4.94 -6.67
C ALA A 20 5.23 6.41 -6.44
N LEU A 21 5.61 7.32 -7.35
CA LEU A 21 5.20 8.72 -7.29
C LEU A 21 3.68 8.88 -7.45
N LEU A 22 3.05 8.14 -8.35
CA LEU A 22 1.59 8.15 -8.52
C LEU A 22 0.87 7.64 -7.27
N ALA A 23 1.36 6.55 -6.66
CA ALA A 23 0.81 6.05 -5.40
C ALA A 23 1.02 7.05 -4.25
N ALA A 24 2.19 7.69 -4.17
CA ALA A 24 2.44 8.75 -3.18
C ALA A 24 1.49 9.94 -3.36
N ALA A 25 1.24 10.37 -4.60
CA ALA A 25 0.29 11.44 -4.91
C ALA A 25 -1.14 11.05 -4.54
N ALA A 26 -1.55 9.80 -4.82
CA ALA A 26 -2.84 9.27 -4.41
C ALA A 26 -3.02 9.28 -2.89
N ILE A 27 -2.00 8.88 -2.13
CA ILE A 27 -2.01 8.98 -0.67
C ILE A 27 -2.11 10.45 -0.25
N ALA A 28 -1.25 11.33 -0.78
CA ALA A 28 -1.25 12.75 -0.43
C ALA A 28 -2.61 13.42 -0.66
N ALA A 29 -3.35 13.00 -1.70
CA ALA A 29 -4.71 13.47 -1.96
C ALA A 29 -5.73 13.09 -0.87
N ARG A 30 -5.38 12.20 0.07
CA ARG A 30 -6.18 11.88 1.27
C ARG A 30 -5.87 12.75 2.47
N PHE A 31 -4.85 13.61 2.40
CA PHE A 31 -4.58 14.61 3.43
C PHE A 31 -5.66 15.70 3.36
N PRO A 32 -6.43 16.00 4.43
CA PRO A 32 -7.63 16.83 4.36
C PRO A 32 -7.42 18.21 3.72
N PRO A 33 -6.31 18.93 3.99
CA PRO A 33 -6.04 20.19 3.30
C PRO A 33 -5.91 20.05 1.79
N ILE A 34 -5.35 18.94 1.30
CA ILE A 34 -5.23 18.67 -0.14
C ILE A 34 -6.56 18.16 -0.70
N ALA A 35 -7.25 17.28 0.05
CA ALA A 35 -8.55 16.75 -0.34
C ALA A 35 -9.61 17.86 -0.49
N ALA A 36 -9.56 18.89 0.35
CA ALA A 36 -10.44 20.06 0.28
C ALA A 36 -10.22 20.91 -0.98
N LEU A 37 -9.04 20.83 -1.59
CA LEU A 37 -8.72 21.54 -2.83
C LEU A 37 -9.14 20.77 -4.09
N LEU A 38 -9.50 19.48 -3.96
CA LEU A 38 -9.90 18.67 -5.10
C LEU A 38 -11.36 18.97 -5.49
N PRO A 39 -11.64 19.31 -6.76
CA PRO A 39 -13.00 19.46 -7.24
C PRO A 39 -13.74 18.12 -7.16
N ALA A 40 -15.06 18.15 -7.06
CA ALA A 40 -15.89 16.94 -6.96
C ALA A 40 -15.64 15.95 -8.12
N SER A 41 -15.37 16.46 -9.32
CA SER A 41 -15.02 15.67 -10.51
C SER A 41 -13.71 14.88 -10.38
N ALA A 42 -12.80 15.28 -9.48
CA ALA A 42 -11.50 14.64 -9.28
C ALA A 42 -11.50 13.67 -8.07
N ARG A 43 -12.63 13.45 -7.39
CA ARG A 43 -12.68 12.57 -6.19
C ARG A 43 -12.30 11.12 -6.46
N LEU A 44 -12.50 10.65 -7.69
CA LEU A 44 -12.13 9.29 -8.12
C LEU A 44 -10.66 9.18 -8.52
N LEU A 45 -9.99 10.32 -8.77
CA LEU A 45 -8.62 10.33 -9.28
C LEU A 45 -7.61 9.64 -8.35
N PRO A 46 -7.63 9.83 -7.02
CA PRO A 46 -6.70 9.14 -6.14
C PRO A 46 -6.83 7.61 -6.20
N PHE A 47 -8.07 7.12 -6.28
CA PHE A 47 -8.36 5.69 -6.41
C PHE A 47 -7.86 5.12 -7.74
N ALA A 48 -8.14 5.82 -8.83
CA ALA A 48 -7.67 5.48 -10.17
C ALA A 48 -6.12 5.43 -10.22
N LEU A 49 -5.45 6.44 -9.67
CA LEU A 49 -4.00 6.54 -9.63
C LEU A 49 -3.36 5.46 -8.77
N ALA A 50 -3.91 5.17 -7.59
CA ALA A 50 -3.42 4.09 -6.73
C ALA A 50 -3.55 2.71 -7.39
N GLY A 51 -4.71 2.44 -8.00
CA GLY A 51 -4.94 1.21 -8.76
C GLY A 51 -3.96 1.06 -9.94
N PHE A 52 -3.81 2.12 -10.73
CA PHE A 52 -2.85 2.15 -11.83
C PHE A 52 -1.42 1.91 -11.36
N ALA A 53 -0.99 2.58 -10.29
CA ALA A 53 0.34 2.45 -9.74
C ALA A 53 0.67 1.01 -9.30
N VAL A 54 -0.28 0.34 -8.63
CA VAL A 54 -0.10 -1.06 -8.19
C VAL A 54 0.01 -1.99 -9.40
N GLY A 55 -0.87 -1.84 -10.38
CA GLY A 55 -0.90 -2.70 -11.57
C GLY A 55 0.31 -2.47 -12.47
N GLY A 56 0.67 -1.21 -12.68
CA GLY A 56 1.84 -0.79 -13.42
C GLY A 56 3.14 -1.27 -12.78
N ALA A 57 3.26 -1.17 -11.45
CA ALA A 57 4.42 -1.67 -10.72
C ALA A 57 4.53 -3.20 -10.81
N ALA A 58 3.41 -3.94 -10.72
CA ALA A 58 3.41 -5.39 -10.89
C ALA A 58 3.83 -5.81 -12.32
N ALA A 59 3.34 -5.10 -13.35
CA ALA A 59 3.74 -5.33 -14.73
C ALA A 59 5.22 -5.01 -14.98
N ALA A 60 5.72 -3.90 -14.43
CA ALA A 60 7.13 -3.54 -14.52
C ALA A 60 8.03 -4.55 -13.77
N GLU A 61 7.61 -5.00 -12.59
CA GLU A 61 8.31 -6.01 -11.81
C GLU A 61 8.45 -7.34 -12.56
N ALA A 62 7.44 -7.74 -13.34
CA ALA A 62 7.51 -8.97 -14.12
C ALA A 62 8.65 -9.00 -15.16
N HIS A 63 9.16 -7.82 -15.56
CA HIS A 63 10.29 -7.65 -16.49
C HIS A 63 11.65 -7.51 -15.77
N MET A 64 11.65 -7.53 -14.44
CA MET A 64 12.86 -7.46 -13.64
C MET A 64 13.32 -8.86 -13.22
N PRO A 65 14.65 -9.09 -13.14
CA PRO A 65 15.16 -10.28 -12.49
C PRO A 65 14.86 -10.22 -10.99
N ARG A 66 14.42 -11.36 -10.43
CA ARG A 66 14.24 -11.53 -8.98
C ARG A 66 15.47 -12.19 -8.37
N GLY A 67 15.76 -11.84 -7.12
CA GLY A 67 16.67 -12.62 -6.28
C GLY A 67 16.19 -14.07 -6.14
N SER A 68 17.11 -14.98 -5.80
CA SER A 68 16.83 -16.41 -5.64
C SER A 68 16.67 -16.85 -4.18
N VAL A 69 17.09 -16.03 -3.21
CA VAL A 69 17.17 -16.39 -1.79
C VAL A 69 16.28 -15.47 -0.94
N GLY A 70 15.67 -16.02 0.11
CA GLY A 70 14.88 -15.29 1.10
C GLY A 70 13.39 -15.14 0.75
N ALA A 71 12.68 -14.42 1.61
CA ALA A 71 11.26 -14.13 1.44
C ALA A 71 11.00 -13.27 0.18
N LEU A 72 9.78 -13.29 -0.34
CA LEU A 72 9.45 -12.63 -1.62
C LEU A 72 9.81 -11.13 -1.64
N TRP A 73 9.59 -10.42 -0.52
CA TRP A 73 9.98 -9.01 -0.40
C TRP A 73 11.48 -8.77 -0.48
N MET A 74 12.33 -9.73 -0.12
CA MET A 74 13.80 -9.62 -0.27
C MET A 74 14.23 -9.84 -1.72
N ARG A 75 13.45 -10.61 -2.47
CA ARG A 75 13.75 -11.01 -3.85
C ARG A 75 13.30 -9.98 -4.89
N VAL A 76 12.37 -9.10 -4.53
CA VAL A 76 11.82 -8.06 -5.41
C VAL A 76 12.66 -6.80 -5.30
N ALA A 77 12.91 -6.16 -6.45
CA ALA A 77 13.65 -4.90 -6.53
C ALA A 77 12.95 -3.78 -5.75
N THR A 78 13.74 -2.81 -5.26
CA THR A 78 13.23 -1.73 -4.39
C THR A 78 12.17 -0.86 -5.06
N ALA A 79 12.36 -0.51 -6.33
CA ALA A 79 11.44 0.40 -7.04
C ALA A 79 9.98 -0.13 -7.11
N PRO A 80 9.70 -1.35 -7.61
CA PRO A 80 8.33 -1.86 -7.62
C PRO A 80 7.79 -2.13 -6.21
N LYS A 81 8.67 -2.53 -5.28
CA LYS A 81 8.31 -2.71 -3.86
C LYS A 81 7.78 -1.43 -3.23
N LEU A 82 8.40 -0.29 -3.53
CA LEU A 82 7.96 1.02 -3.04
C LEU A 82 6.55 1.36 -3.55
N ALA A 83 6.29 1.16 -4.85
CA ALA A 83 4.98 1.42 -5.44
C ALA A 83 3.89 0.51 -4.84
N LEU A 84 4.17 -0.77 -4.66
CA LEU A 84 3.24 -1.72 -4.03
C LEU A 84 3.00 -1.38 -2.55
N ALA A 85 4.05 -1.03 -1.82
CA ALA A 85 3.94 -0.61 -0.42
C ALA A 85 3.07 0.64 -0.28
N LEU A 86 3.29 1.66 -1.12
CA LEU A 86 2.49 2.88 -1.11
C LEU A 86 1.04 2.61 -1.56
N GLY A 87 0.82 1.76 -2.55
CA GLY A 87 -0.52 1.34 -2.95
C GLY A 87 -1.27 0.62 -1.84
N LEU A 88 -0.58 -0.25 -1.08
CA LEU A 88 -1.16 -0.88 0.10
C LEU A 88 -1.43 0.13 1.22
N SER A 89 -0.50 1.07 1.47
CA SER A 89 -0.73 2.16 2.42
C SER A 89 -1.96 2.98 2.05
N PHE A 90 -2.15 3.32 0.76
CA PHE A 90 -3.34 4.02 0.28
C PHE A 90 -4.61 3.23 0.62
N ALA A 91 -4.66 1.94 0.28
CA ALA A 91 -5.82 1.10 0.56
C ALA A 91 -6.13 1.05 2.07
N THR A 92 -5.12 0.89 2.91
CA THR A 92 -5.28 0.90 4.37
C THR A 92 -5.75 2.24 4.89
N THR A 93 -5.20 3.36 4.40
CA THR A 93 -5.66 4.72 4.77
C THR A 93 -7.12 4.91 4.40
N VAL A 94 -7.52 4.52 3.19
CA VAL A 94 -8.92 4.64 2.76
C VAL A 94 -9.83 3.79 3.64
N ILE A 95 -9.48 2.53 3.88
CA ILE A 95 -10.27 1.65 4.75
C ILE A 95 -10.38 2.27 6.14
N ALA A 96 -9.28 2.63 6.78
CA ALA A 96 -9.30 3.20 8.13
C ALA A 96 -10.11 4.51 8.21
N GLN A 97 -10.05 5.37 7.17
CA GLN A 97 -10.86 6.59 7.09
C GLN A 97 -12.36 6.31 6.84
N VAL A 98 -12.71 5.23 6.13
CA VAL A 98 -14.11 4.84 5.90
C VAL A 98 -14.70 4.13 7.12
N LEU A 99 -13.89 3.33 7.80
CA LEU A 99 -14.30 2.61 9.01
C LEU A 99 -14.41 3.51 10.24
N ASP A 100 -13.98 4.78 10.17
CA ASP A 100 -13.84 5.71 11.32
C ASP A 100 -13.17 5.03 12.53
N VAL A 101 -12.28 4.07 12.26
CA VAL A 101 -11.62 3.27 13.30
C VAL A 101 -10.53 4.13 13.89
N SER A 102 -10.73 4.57 15.14
CA SER A 102 -9.68 5.24 15.88
C SER A 102 -8.55 4.26 16.17
N LEU A 103 -7.47 4.34 15.39
CA LEU A 103 -6.25 3.56 15.62
C LEU A 103 -5.39 4.14 16.77
N GLY A 104 -6.00 4.87 17.71
CA GLY A 104 -5.33 5.52 18.85
C GLY A 104 -4.40 6.66 18.40
N PRO A 105 -3.17 6.80 18.94
CA PRO A 105 -2.22 7.83 18.50
C PRO A 105 -1.71 7.64 17.05
N VAL A 106 -2.32 6.73 16.28
CA VAL A 106 -2.00 6.41 14.89
C VAL A 106 -3.28 6.53 14.03
N ASP A 107 -4.32 7.19 14.56
CA ASP A 107 -5.61 7.40 13.89
C ASP A 107 -5.46 8.29 12.63
N PRO A 108 -5.92 7.86 11.44
CA PRO A 108 -5.98 8.72 10.25
C PRO A 108 -7.13 9.74 10.30
N THR A 109 -7.99 9.66 11.32
CA THR A 109 -9.04 10.62 11.60
C THR A 109 -8.39 11.86 12.23
N PHE A 110 -8.28 12.91 11.43
CA PHE A 110 -7.54 14.11 11.83
C PHE A 110 -8.25 14.82 12.98
N PRO A 111 -7.56 15.15 14.08
CA PRO A 111 -8.14 16.00 15.10
C PRO A 111 -8.53 17.34 14.46
N ALA A 112 -9.84 17.60 14.40
CA ALA A 112 -10.43 18.70 13.64
C ALA A 112 -9.87 20.09 14.01
N ASN A 113 -9.34 20.21 15.23
CA ASN A 113 -8.82 21.47 15.79
C ASN A 113 -7.28 21.49 15.92
N ALA A 114 -6.56 20.46 15.45
CA ALA A 114 -5.11 20.44 15.57
C ALA A 114 -4.43 21.40 14.57
N PRO A 115 -3.31 22.04 14.95
CA PRO A 115 -2.51 22.85 14.03
C PRO A 115 -2.10 22.06 12.78
N PHE A 116 -2.00 22.74 11.64
CA PHE A 116 -1.62 22.15 10.35
C PHE A 116 -0.38 21.25 10.45
N PHE A 117 0.66 21.72 11.13
CA PHE A 117 1.92 20.98 11.26
C PHE A 117 1.76 19.67 12.04
N THR A 118 0.90 19.64 13.05
CA THR A 118 0.58 18.42 13.81
C THR A 118 -0.14 17.41 12.92
N ASN A 119 -1.15 17.84 12.16
CA ASN A 119 -1.87 16.99 11.22
C ASN A 119 -0.97 16.47 10.09
N ALA A 120 -0.07 17.31 9.56
CA ALA A 120 0.88 16.93 8.53
C ALA A 120 1.91 15.90 9.05
N LEU A 121 2.47 16.12 10.24
CA LEU A 121 3.40 15.18 10.87
C LEU A 121 2.72 13.84 11.16
N TRP A 122 1.49 13.87 11.66
CA TRP A 122 0.71 12.67 11.96
C TRP A 122 0.43 11.83 10.71
N PHE A 123 -0.04 12.49 9.64
CA PHE A 123 -0.26 11.85 8.35
C PHE A 123 1.02 11.27 7.75
N PHE A 124 2.13 11.98 7.91
CA PHE A 124 3.44 11.53 7.45
C PHE A 124 3.93 10.31 8.21
N VAL A 125 3.85 10.31 9.54
CA VAL A 125 4.22 9.17 10.39
C VAL A 125 3.36 7.95 10.08
N PHE A 126 2.05 8.13 9.88
CA PHE A 126 1.15 7.06 9.46
C PHE A 126 1.58 6.48 8.11
N THR A 127 1.73 7.34 7.11
CA THR A 127 2.05 6.93 5.73
C THR A 127 3.42 6.25 5.63
N ILE A 128 4.45 6.82 6.29
CA ILE A 128 5.79 6.23 6.32
C ILE A 128 5.82 4.95 7.15
N GLY A 129 5.23 4.94 8.34
CA GLY A 129 5.16 3.75 9.20
C GLY A 129 4.50 2.57 8.48
N PHE A 130 3.35 2.80 7.83
CA PHE A 130 2.66 1.78 7.05
C PHE A 130 3.41 1.40 5.78
N SER A 131 4.09 2.34 5.09
CA SER A 131 4.89 1.98 3.91
C SER A 131 6.12 1.15 4.27
N GLY A 132 6.73 1.36 5.44
CA GLY A 132 7.84 0.55 5.95
C GLY A 132 7.44 -0.92 6.13
N ILE A 133 6.33 -1.16 6.83
CA ILE A 133 5.72 -2.49 6.97
C ILE A 133 5.27 -3.01 5.58
N GLY A 134 4.68 -2.13 4.78
CA GLY A 134 4.20 -2.39 3.43
C GLY A 134 5.30 -2.87 2.49
N MET A 135 6.55 -2.41 2.63
CA MET A 135 7.66 -2.91 1.83
C MET A 135 7.97 -4.38 2.10
N MET A 136 7.64 -4.90 3.29
CA MET A 136 7.80 -6.31 3.64
C MET A 136 6.55 -7.13 3.28
N SER A 137 5.36 -6.60 3.51
CA SER A 137 4.10 -7.33 3.33
C SER A 137 3.52 -7.22 1.93
N ALA A 138 3.58 -6.05 1.27
CA ALA A 138 2.92 -5.80 -0.01
C ALA A 138 3.42 -6.71 -1.14
N PRO A 139 4.73 -6.99 -1.31
CA PRO A 139 5.17 -7.98 -2.28
C PRO A 139 4.59 -9.37 -2.00
N GLY A 140 4.50 -9.75 -0.72
CA GLY A 140 3.94 -11.03 -0.28
C GLY A 140 2.44 -11.15 -0.49
N LEU A 141 1.69 -10.06 -0.34
CA LEU A 141 0.24 -10.03 -0.47
C LEU A 141 -0.23 -9.83 -1.92
N MET A 142 0.38 -8.87 -2.63
CA MET A 142 -0.11 -8.41 -3.93
C MET A 142 0.46 -9.22 -5.10
N LEU A 143 1.76 -9.55 -5.08
CA LEU A 143 2.37 -10.22 -6.23
C LEU A 143 1.84 -11.64 -6.47
N PRO A 144 1.48 -12.48 -5.48
CA PRO A 144 0.89 -13.79 -5.79
C PRO A 144 -0.38 -13.69 -6.65
N VAL A 145 -1.16 -12.63 -6.48
CA VAL A 145 -2.39 -12.37 -7.23
C VAL A 145 -2.10 -11.69 -8.56
N LEU A 146 -1.24 -10.68 -8.58
CA LEU A 146 -0.99 -9.85 -9.76
C LEU A 146 0.04 -10.45 -10.72
N HIS A 147 0.99 -11.23 -10.21
CA HIS A 147 2.11 -11.75 -10.99
C HIS A 147 1.72 -12.76 -12.07
N PRO A 148 0.74 -13.66 -11.87
CA PRO A 148 0.24 -14.52 -12.95
C PRO A 148 -0.26 -13.69 -14.15
N LEU A 149 -1.00 -12.62 -13.89
CA LEU A 149 -1.48 -11.69 -14.91
C LEU A 149 -0.31 -10.90 -15.54
N ALA A 150 0.58 -10.35 -14.71
CA ALA A 150 1.74 -9.60 -15.17
C ALA A 150 2.70 -10.44 -16.03
N ARG A 151 2.85 -11.74 -15.73
CA ARG A 151 3.68 -12.67 -16.51
C ARG A 151 3.20 -12.84 -17.94
N ALA A 152 1.89 -12.76 -18.19
CA ALA A 152 1.34 -12.86 -19.54
C ALA A 152 1.89 -11.77 -20.47
N PHE A 153 2.33 -10.64 -19.91
CA PHE A 153 2.86 -9.50 -20.68
C PHE A 153 4.38 -9.46 -20.79
N ARG A 154 5.12 -10.45 -20.28
CA ARG A 154 6.60 -10.47 -20.34
C ARG A 154 7.18 -10.47 -21.76
N GLY A 155 6.43 -10.99 -22.73
CA GLY A 155 6.85 -11.01 -24.13
C GLY A 155 6.61 -9.68 -24.86
N ALA A 156 5.90 -8.73 -24.22
CA ALA A 156 5.57 -7.44 -24.79
C ALA A 156 6.49 -6.34 -24.23
N PRO A 157 6.53 -5.14 -24.84
CA PRO A 157 7.19 -3.98 -24.25
C PRO A 157 6.60 -3.66 -22.88
N VAL A 158 7.45 -3.31 -21.90
CA VAL A 158 7.05 -3.02 -20.51
C VAL A 158 5.88 -2.03 -20.44
N ALA A 159 5.90 -1.00 -21.29
CA ALA A 159 4.85 0.01 -21.36
C ALA A 159 3.46 -0.59 -21.68
N VAL A 160 3.39 -1.61 -22.55
CA VAL A 160 2.11 -2.27 -22.88
C VAL A 160 1.56 -3.00 -21.66
N GLY A 161 2.39 -3.79 -20.98
CA GLY A 161 1.98 -4.48 -19.75
C GLY A 161 1.52 -3.51 -18.67
N VAL A 162 2.20 -2.36 -18.53
CA VAL A 162 1.85 -1.31 -17.57
C VAL A 162 0.54 -0.64 -17.92
N LEU A 163 0.31 -0.28 -19.19
CA LEU A 163 -0.94 0.35 -19.61
C LEU A 163 -2.13 -0.59 -19.47
N VAL A 164 -1.96 -1.87 -19.81
CA VAL A 164 -3.05 -2.86 -19.72
C VAL A 164 -3.34 -3.23 -18.27
N LEU A 165 -2.35 -3.67 -17.50
CA LEU A 165 -2.57 -4.09 -16.11
C LEU A 165 -2.83 -2.89 -15.18
N GLY A 166 -2.14 -1.78 -15.41
CA GLY A 166 -2.40 -0.52 -14.73
C GLY A 166 -3.79 0.02 -15.08
N GLY A 167 -4.21 0.00 -16.35
CA GLY A 167 -5.57 0.40 -16.74
C GLY A 167 -6.65 -0.49 -16.14
N ALA A 168 -6.43 -1.81 -16.11
CA ALA A 168 -7.35 -2.74 -15.45
C ALA A 168 -7.48 -2.46 -13.95
N LEU A 169 -6.35 -2.29 -13.24
CA LEU A 169 -6.40 -1.97 -11.80
C LEU A 169 -6.83 -0.53 -11.52
N MET A 170 -6.70 0.40 -12.46
CA MET A 170 -7.33 1.73 -12.37
C MET A 170 -8.85 1.57 -12.28
N ALA A 171 -9.45 0.75 -13.14
CA ALA A 171 -10.88 0.46 -13.10
C ALA A 171 -11.27 -0.24 -11.79
N VAL A 172 -10.45 -1.16 -11.28
CA VAL A 172 -10.66 -1.79 -9.95
C VAL A 172 -10.59 -0.75 -8.83
N GLY A 173 -9.64 0.19 -8.89
CA GLY A 173 -9.52 1.27 -7.89
C GLY A 173 -10.76 2.17 -7.88
N VAL A 174 -11.25 2.56 -9.06
CA VAL A 174 -12.50 3.31 -9.20
C VAL A 174 -13.69 2.48 -8.70
N GLY A 175 -13.78 1.20 -9.06
CA GLY A 175 -14.81 0.28 -8.56
C GLY A 175 -14.76 0.12 -7.04
N PHE A 176 -13.57 0.13 -6.43
CA PHE A 176 -13.39 0.08 -4.99
C PHE A 176 -13.98 1.32 -4.31
N SER A 177 -13.87 2.52 -4.88
CA SER A 177 -14.52 3.70 -4.28
C SER A 177 -16.03 3.56 -4.25
N PHE A 178 -16.64 3.05 -5.32
CA PHE A 178 -18.09 2.79 -5.34
C PHE A 178 -18.49 1.67 -4.40
N ALA A 179 -17.68 0.62 -4.29
CA ALA A 179 -17.94 -0.48 -3.37
C ALA A 179 -18.02 -0.02 -1.91
N LEU A 180 -17.20 0.96 -1.52
CA LEU A 180 -17.21 1.54 -0.18
C LEU A 180 -18.51 2.30 0.15
N GLU A 181 -19.26 2.74 -0.86
CA GLU A 181 -20.54 3.43 -0.70
C GLU A 181 -21.74 2.47 -0.71
N LEU A 182 -21.53 1.16 -0.97
CA LEU A 182 -22.61 0.19 -0.99
C LEU A 182 -23.20 -0.02 0.41
N PRO A 183 -24.55 -0.06 0.57
CA PRO A 183 -25.19 -0.20 1.88
C PRO A 183 -24.72 -1.45 2.65
N VAL A 184 -24.50 -2.56 1.95
CA VAL A 184 -24.01 -3.82 2.55
C VAL A 184 -22.60 -3.67 3.12
N VAL A 185 -21.75 -2.88 2.47
CA VAL A 185 -20.39 -2.62 2.94
C VAL A 185 -20.47 -1.68 4.14
N VAL A 186 -21.22 -0.59 4.04
CA VAL A 186 -21.44 0.35 5.14
C VAL A 186 -21.98 -0.36 6.39
N GLU A 187 -22.94 -1.27 6.25
CA GLU A 187 -23.49 -2.03 7.38
C GLU A 187 -22.48 -3.03 7.96
N ALA A 188 -21.72 -3.74 7.12
CA ALA A 188 -20.66 -4.64 7.57
C ALA A 188 -19.56 -3.90 8.33
N VAL A 189 -19.20 -2.71 7.83
CA VAL A 189 -18.26 -1.78 8.45
C VAL A 189 -18.78 -1.34 9.83
N ALA A 190 -20.03 -0.89 9.92
CA ALA A 190 -20.63 -0.46 11.18
C ALA A 190 -20.66 -1.60 12.23
N LYS A 191 -20.94 -2.84 11.81
CA LYS A 191 -20.87 -4.01 12.70
C LYS A 191 -19.46 -4.30 13.17
N ALA A 192 -18.47 -4.22 12.28
CA ALA A 192 -17.07 -4.41 12.64
C ALA A 192 -16.60 -3.33 13.63
N GLN A 193 -16.98 -2.08 13.41
CA GLN A 193 -16.66 -0.98 14.31
C GLN A 193 -17.29 -1.16 15.69
N ALA A 194 -18.59 -1.48 15.75
CA ALA A 194 -19.26 -1.75 17.02
C ALA A 194 -18.60 -2.90 17.81
N TRP A 195 -18.06 -3.91 17.11
CA TRP A 195 -17.29 -4.97 17.75
C TRP A 195 -15.93 -4.49 18.26
N ILE A 196 -15.22 -3.66 17.49
CA ILE A 196 -13.93 -3.07 17.91
C ILE A 196 -14.14 -2.21 19.15
N ASP A 197 -15.14 -1.33 19.16
CA ASP A 197 -15.43 -0.45 20.30
C ASP A 197 -15.76 -1.24 21.57
N GLN A 198 -16.50 -2.35 21.44
CA GLN A 198 -16.79 -3.25 22.56
C GLN A 198 -15.54 -3.99 23.08
N ASN A 199 -14.53 -4.19 22.24
CA ASN A 199 -13.33 -4.97 22.53
C ASN A 199 -12.04 -4.13 22.49
N ASP A 200 -12.14 -2.81 22.64
CA ASP A 200 -11.03 -1.86 22.41
C ASP A 200 -9.74 -2.28 23.13
N LYS A 201 -9.81 -2.63 24.41
CA LYS A 201 -8.65 -3.09 25.20
C LYS A 201 -7.97 -4.34 24.62
N LEU A 202 -8.76 -5.27 24.08
CA LEU A 202 -8.27 -6.49 23.46
C LEU A 202 -7.64 -6.19 22.10
N VAL A 203 -8.27 -5.32 21.31
CA VAL A 203 -7.74 -4.89 20.00
C VAL A 203 -6.43 -4.12 20.18
N MET A 204 -6.38 -3.16 21.10
CA MET A 204 -5.17 -2.43 21.48
C MET A 204 -4.07 -3.38 22.01
N GLY A 205 -4.44 -4.37 22.83
CA GLY A 205 -3.52 -5.40 23.30
C GLY A 205 -2.93 -6.23 22.17
N ILE A 206 -3.76 -6.68 21.21
CA ILE A 206 -3.31 -7.40 20.01
C ILE A 206 -2.39 -6.51 19.16
N MET A 207 -2.77 -5.26 18.92
CA MET A 207 -1.96 -4.32 18.13
C MET A 207 -0.60 -4.04 18.78
N LEU A 208 -0.56 -3.86 20.11
CA LEU A 208 0.69 -3.69 20.86
C LEU A 208 1.57 -4.95 20.80
N VAL A 209 0.98 -6.14 20.94
CA VAL A 209 1.73 -7.40 20.82
C VAL A 209 2.25 -7.62 19.40
N LEU A 210 1.48 -7.27 18.37
CA LEU A 210 1.93 -7.41 16.98
C LEU A 210 3.01 -6.39 16.61
N THR A 211 2.97 -5.18 17.18
CA THR A 211 3.93 -4.10 16.87
C THR A 211 5.20 -4.18 17.70
N VAL A 212 5.09 -4.47 19.00
CA VAL A 212 6.22 -4.47 19.95
C VAL A 212 6.69 -5.88 20.30
N GLY A 213 5.80 -6.88 20.27
CA GLY A 213 6.12 -8.27 20.61
C GLY A 213 7.29 -8.86 19.82
N PRO A 214 7.42 -8.64 18.49
CA PRO A 214 8.61 -9.09 17.75
C PRO A 214 9.93 -8.48 18.24
N GLY A 215 9.90 -7.29 18.85
CA GLY A 215 11.08 -6.63 19.44
C GLY A 215 11.36 -7.03 20.89
N LEU A 216 10.41 -7.70 21.57
CA LEU A 216 10.55 -8.22 22.94
C LEU A 216 10.90 -9.71 22.98
N LEU A 217 10.87 -10.40 21.83
CA LEU A 217 11.41 -11.74 21.72
C LEU A 217 12.93 -11.65 21.91
N PRO A 218 13.52 -12.40 22.87
CA PRO A 218 14.97 -12.40 23.05
C PRO A 218 15.60 -12.79 21.72
N SER A 219 16.48 -11.93 21.20
CA SER A 219 17.36 -12.32 20.10
C SER A 219 18.05 -13.59 20.55
N ARG A 220 17.80 -14.72 19.89
CA ARG A 220 18.60 -15.93 20.11
C ARG A 220 20.06 -15.48 20.00
N SER A 221 20.78 -15.49 21.13
CA SER A 221 22.21 -15.32 21.11
C SER A 221 22.70 -16.39 20.14
N LYS A 222 23.36 -15.94 19.06
CA LYS A 222 24.27 -16.83 18.36
C LYS A 222 25.16 -17.40 19.45
N GLY A 223 25.16 -18.72 19.60
CA GLY A 223 26.11 -19.39 20.45
C GLY A 223 27.50 -18.93 20.01
N ASP A 224 28.26 -18.48 20.99
CA ASP A 224 29.71 -18.37 20.86
C ASP A 224 30.24 -19.80 20.69
N ASP A 225 30.83 -20.07 19.53
CA ASP A 225 31.88 -21.08 19.36
C ASP A 225 33.22 -20.45 19.78
#